data_AF-A0A2X1N3Q0-F1
#
_entry.id   AF-A0A2X1N3Q0-F1
#
_cell.length_a   1.000
_cell.length_b   1.000
_cell.length_c   1.000
_cell.angle_alpha   90.00
_cell.angle_beta   90.00
_cell.angle_gamma   90.00
#
_symmetry.space_group_name_H-M   'P 1'
#
loop_
_entity.id
_entity.type
_entity.pdbx_description
1 polymer ?
#
loop_
_entity_poly.entity_id
_entity_poly.type
_entity_poly.pdbx_seq_one_letter_code
_entity_poly.pdbx_strand_id
1 'polypeptide(L)' 'MWQLADIIMACMAITNLTAILLLSPVVHTIASDYLRQRKLGVRPVFDPLRYPDIGRQLSPDAWDDVSQE' A
#
# COMPACT_ATOMS: atom_id res chain seq x y z
N MET A 1 -28.27 -2.90 24.78
CA MET A 1 -26.93 -2.29 24.67
C MET A 1 -26.00 -3.09 23.74
N TRP A 2 -26.52 -3.70 22.67
CA TRP A 2 -25.72 -4.48 21.70
C TRP A 2 -25.77 -3.84 20.31
N GLN A 3 -26.92 -3.30 19.91
CA GLN A 3 -27.09 -2.56 18.66
C GLN A 3 -26.13 -1.37 18.50
N LEU A 4 -25.74 -0.68 19.58
CA LEU A 4 -24.74 0.39 19.50
C LEU A 4 -23.35 -0.15 19.12
N ALA A 5 -22.96 -1.31 19.67
CA ALA A 5 -21.69 -1.94 19.36
C ALA A 5 -21.66 -2.43 17.90
N ASP A 6 -22.77 -2.99 17.40
CA ASP A 6 -22.89 -3.42 16.01
C ASP A 6 -22.76 -2.23 15.03
N ILE A 7 -23.35 -1.08 15.37
CA ILE A 7 -23.23 0.15 14.57
C ILE A 7 -21.78 0.65 14.57
N ILE A 8 -21.11 0.69 15.72
CA ILE A 8 -19.70 1.11 15.81
C ILE A 8 -18.80 0.17 14.99
N MET A 9 -19.04 -1.14 15.07
CA MET A 9 -18.30 -2.14 14.29
C MET A 9 -18.50 -1.94 12.78
N ALA A 10 -19.75 -1.71 12.35
CA ALA A 10 -20.06 -1.42 10.95
C ALA A 10 -19.39 -0.14 10.46
N CYS A 11 -19.41 0.95 11.25
CA CYS A 11 -18.74 2.20 10.90
C CYS A 11 -17.23 2.01 10.72
N MET A 12 -16.58 1.31 11.67
CA MET A 12 -15.14 1.01 11.58
C MET A 12 -14.79 0.21 10.32
N ALA A 13 -15.60 -0.81 10.01
CA ALA A 13 -15.41 -1.64 8.82
C ALA A 13 -15.57 -0.82 7.54
N ILE A 14 -16.59 0.04 7.46
CA ILE A 14 -16.80 0.95 6.32
C ILE A 14 -15.60 1.89 6.16
N THR A 15 -15.12 2.52 7.24
CA THR A 15 -13.95 3.41 7.18
C THR A 15 -12.72 2.69 6.66
N ASN A 16 -12.43 1.48 7.14
CA ASN A 16 -11.29 0.70 6.66
C ASN A 16 -11.44 0.29 5.20
N LEU A 17 -12.63 -0.16 4.78
CA LEU A 17 -12.91 -0.51 3.39
C LEU A 17 -12.75 0.71 2.47
N THR A 18 -13.25 1.88 2.88
CA THR A 18 -13.04 3.13 2.15
C THR A 18 -11.56 3.46 2.02
N ALA A 19 -10.77 3.33 3.09
CA ALA A 19 -9.32 3.56 3.02
C ALA A 19 -8.62 2.63 2.02
N ILE A 20 -8.98 1.34 2.00
CA ILE A 20 -8.46 0.37 1.02
C ILE A 20 -8.83 0.78 -0.42
N LEU A 21 -10.06 1.23 -0.65
CA LEU A 21 -10.51 1.69 -1.97
C LEU A 21 -9.74 2.93 -2.42
N LEU A 22 -9.45 3.88 -1.53
CA LEU A 22 -8.63 5.06 -1.84
C LEU A 22 -7.18 4.68 -2.17
N LEU A 23 -6.65 3.61 -1.56
CA LEU A 23 -5.31 3.09 -1.83
C LEU A 23 -5.22 2.22 -3.10
N SER A 24 -6.36 1.80 -3.67
CA SER A 24 -6.43 0.93 -4.85
C SER A 24 -5.50 1.32 -6.02
N PRO A 25 -5.37 2.60 -6.45
CA PRO A 25 -4.47 2.95 -7.55
C PRO A 25 -2.99 2.71 -7.23
N VAL A 26 -2.58 3.01 -5.98
CA VAL A 26 -1.20 2.79 -5.51
C VAL A 26 -0.90 1.29 -5.44
N VAL A 27 -1.81 0.52 -4.82
CA VAL A 27 -1.68 -0.94 -4.71
C VAL A 27 -1.61 -1.60 -6.08
N HIS A 28 -2.46 -1.20 -7.03
CA HIS A 28 -2.43 -1.76 -8.38
C HIS A 28 -1.10 -1.51 -9.09
N THR A 29 -0.52 -0.33 -8.91
CA THR A 29 0.77 0.06 -9.50
C THR A 29 1.90 -0.80 -8.94
N ILE A 30 2.02 -0.88 -7.61
CA ILE A 30 3.07 -1.65 -6.93
C ILE A 30 2.88 -3.15 -7.17
N ALA A 31 1.66 -3.66 -7.13
CA ALA A 31 1.36 -5.07 -7.37
C ALA A 31 1.72 -5.49 -8.80
N SER A 32 1.44 -4.64 -9.79
CA SER A 32 1.81 -4.90 -11.18
C SER A 32 3.32 -4.99 -11.36
N ASP A 33 4.06 -4.10 -10.70
CA ASP A 33 5.52 -4.12 -10.72
C ASP A 33 6.09 -5.34 -9.99
N TYR A 34 5.58 -5.67 -8.81
CA TYR A 34 5.93 -6.89 -8.09
C TYR A 34 5.73 -8.15 -8.96
N LEU A 35 4.58 -8.26 -9.63
CA LEU A 35 4.28 -9.38 -10.53
C LEU A 35 5.21 -9.40 -11.74
N ARG A 36 5.58 -8.23 -12.28
CA ARG A 36 6.55 -8.11 -13.37
C ARG A 36 7.94 -8.59 -12.93
N GLN A 37 8.43 -8.12 -11.79
CA GLN A 37 9.72 -8.54 -11.23
C GLN A 37 9.75 -10.05 -10.95
N ARG A 38 8.68 -10.58 -10.36
CA ARG A 38 8.52 -12.03 -10.13
C ARG A 38 8.54 -12.83 -11.43
N LYS A 39 7.90 -12.35 -12.51
CA LYS A 39 7.92 -13.01 -13.83
C LYS A 39 9.31 -12.99 -14.48
N LEU A 40 10.12 -11.97 -14.20
CA LEU A 40 11.50 -11.87 -14.70
C LEU A 40 12.48 -12.76 -13.92
N GLY A 41 12.03 -13.45 -12.86
CA GLY A 41 12.88 -14.30 -12.04
C GLY A 41 13.85 -13.53 -11.14
N VAL A 42 13.71 -12.20 -11.05
CA VAL A 42 14.50 -11.37 -10.13
C VAL A 42 13.80 -11.28 -8.78
N ARG A 43 14.58 -11.01 -7.73
CA ARG A 43 14.01 -10.76 -6.40
C ARG A 43 13.15 -9.49 -6.46
N PRO A 44 11.85 -9.56 -6.14
CA PRO A 44 10.99 -8.39 -6.22
C PRO A 44 11.34 -7.41 -5.10
N VAL A 45 11.78 -6.21 -5.47
CA VAL A 45 12.13 -5.12 -4.55
C VAL A 45 11.39 -3.86 -4.98
N PHE A 46 10.73 -3.21 -4.03
CA PHE A 46 10.12 -1.90 -4.26
C PHE A 46 11.19 -0.81 -4.18
N ASP A 47 11.28 0.00 -5.23
CA ASP A 47 12.20 1.13 -5.36
C ASP A 47 11.40 2.44 -5.39
N PRO A 48 11.39 3.24 -4.31
CA PRO A 48 10.64 4.49 -4.23
C PRO A 48 11.04 5.52 -5.29
N LEU A 49 12.29 5.49 -5.78
CA LEU A 49 12.81 6.45 -6.76
C LEU A 49 12.17 6.26 -8.15
N ARG A 50 11.69 5.05 -8.45
CA ARG A 50 10.97 4.75 -9.70
C ARG A 50 9.53 5.28 -9.72
N TYR A 51 8.99 5.61 -8.54
CA TYR A 51 7.61 6.04 -8.36
C TYR A 51 7.55 7.37 -7.59
N PRO A 52 7.94 8.51 -8.21
CA PRO A 52 8.06 9.79 -7.51
C PRO A 52 6.75 10.27 -6.88
N ASP A 53 5.60 9.89 -7.43
CA ASP A 53 4.29 10.24 -6.86
C ASP A 53 3.94 9.44 -5.59
N ILE A 54 4.45 8.20 -5.47
CA ILE A 54 4.34 7.37 -4.26
C ILE A 54 5.43 7.78 -3.26
N GLY A 55 6.66 8.00 -3.76
CA GLY A 55 7.81 8.51 -3.03
C GLY A 55 7.50 9.78 -2.22
N ARG A 56 6.80 10.76 -2.81
CA ARG A 56 6.41 12.00 -2.12
C ARG A 56 5.44 11.81 -0.96
N GLN A 57 4.70 10.69 -0.94
CA GLN A 57 3.73 10.38 0.12
C GLN A 57 4.34 9.52 1.23
N LEU A 58 5.51 8.93 0.99
CA LEU A 58 6.24 8.13 1.97
C LEU A 58 6.87 9.06 3.01
N SER A 59 6.79 8.65 4.28
CA SER A 59 7.59 9.33 5.30
C SER A 59 9.07 9.04 5.06
N PRO A 60 10.00 9.95 5.44
CA PRO A 60 11.43 9.78 5.18
C PRO A 60 12.02 8.46 5.70
N ASP A 61 11.45 7.93 6.79
CA ASP A 61 11.86 6.69 7.47
C ASP A 61 10.98 5.48 7.08
N ALA A 62 9.98 5.67 6.20
CA ALA A 62 9.01 4.60 5.88
C ALA A 62 9.60 3.50 5.00
N TRP A 63 10.66 3.82 4.24
CA TRP A 63 11.32 2.88 3.34
C TRP A 63 12.78 3.27 3.19
N ASP A 64 13.61 2.83 4.16
CA ASP A 64 15.04 3.07 4.12
C ASP A 64 15.71 2.34 2.94
N ASP A 65 16.70 3.04 2.39
CA ASP A 65 17.35 2.85 1.10
C ASP A 65 17.81 1.40 0.83
N VAL A 66 17.11 0.69 -0.05
CA VAL A 66 17.57 -0.60 -0.61
C VAL A 66 18.63 -0.40 -1.72
N SER A 67 19.18 0.81 -1.85
CA SER A 67 20.29 1.14 -2.76
C SER A 67 21.66 1.23 -2.07
N GLN A 68 21.78 0.78 -0.82
CA GLN A 68 23.08 0.56 -0.18
C GLN A 68 23.41 -0.94 -0.21
N GLU A 69 24.18 -1.34 -1.23
CA GLU A 69 24.88 -2.62 -1.48
C GLU A 69 24.19 -3.73 -2.31
#